data_AF-A0A7C9DWC9-F1
#
_entry.id   AF-A0A7C9DWC9-F1
#
_cell.length_a   1.000
_cell.length_b   1.000
_cell.length_c   1.000
_cell.angle_alpha   90.00
_cell.angle_beta   90.00
_cell.angle_gamma   90.00
#
_symmetry.space_group_name_H-M   'P 1'
#
loop_
_entity.id
_entity.type
_entity.pdbx_description
1 polymer ?
#
loop_
_entity_poly.entity_id
_entity_poly.type
_entity_poly.pdbx_seq_one_letter_code
_entity_poly.pdbx_strand_id
1 'polypeptide(L)'
;SGMIPITQNLSNLLRLVLLYKYGGIYLDVDVLVLKDVSGLKNCVGIQTVDEQARTWTSLNNAVMIFDQKHPLLLKLIQEFTTHFDGNIWGHNGPYMVSRVVMNLAFNDPAYEFNIMSPTAFYPVDWRRIPKYFRRPKNANETQWTYDEDFALKQRSYAIHLWNHVSSRLRIEEHSLIGRIISDHCILCKDIYDIEPTSTSSSTSS
;
A
#
# COMPACT_ATOMS: atom_id res chain seq x y z
N SER A 1 -4.98 12.45 23.41
CA SER A 1 -4.49 13.29 22.30
C SER A 1 -3.02 13.02 22.10
N GLY A 2 -2.55 12.88 20.86
CA GLY A 2 -1.15 12.62 20.55
C GLY A 2 -0.72 13.32 19.27
N MET A 3 0.58 13.28 18.97
CA MET A 3 1.18 13.98 17.81
C MET A 3 0.69 13.47 16.45
N ILE A 4 0.20 12.24 16.38
CA ILE A 4 -0.37 11.65 15.15
C ILE A 4 -1.83 12.09 15.00
N PRO A 5 -2.27 12.52 13.80
CA PRO A 5 -3.64 12.98 13.57
C PRO A 5 -4.70 11.99 14.07
N ILE A 6 -5.73 12.52 14.75
CA ILE A 6 -6.87 11.73 15.24
C ILE A 6 -7.54 10.98 14.08
N THR A 7 -7.64 11.61 12.91
CA THR A 7 -8.22 11.02 11.70
C THR A 7 -7.46 9.77 11.23
N GLN A 8 -6.13 9.76 11.32
CA GLN A 8 -5.31 8.60 10.97
C GLN A 8 -5.55 7.44 11.94
N ASN A 9 -5.59 7.73 13.25
CA ASN A 9 -5.89 6.73 14.25
C ASN A 9 -7.33 6.19 14.12
N LEU A 10 -8.30 7.05 13.81
CA LEU A 10 -9.67 6.64 13.55
C LEU A 10 -9.76 5.74 12.31
N SER A 11 -9.02 6.03 11.25
CA SER A 11 -8.93 5.16 10.06
C SER A 11 -8.32 3.78 10.38
N ASN A 12 -7.26 3.75 11.21
CA ASN A 12 -6.67 2.49 11.69
C ASN A 12 -7.65 1.65 12.52
N LEU A 13 -8.49 2.27 13.36
CA LEU A 13 -9.52 1.54 14.09
C LEU A 13 -10.67 1.10 13.17
N LEU A 14 -11.15 2.01 12.32
CA LEU A 14 -12.31 1.78 11.47
C LEU A 14 -12.09 0.60 10.51
N ARG A 15 -10.90 0.48 9.89
CA ARG A 15 -10.60 -0.66 9.00
C ARG A 15 -10.72 -2.01 9.71
N LEU A 16 -10.25 -2.08 10.95
CA LEU A 16 -10.31 -3.31 11.74
C LEU A 16 -11.74 -3.64 12.14
N VAL A 17 -12.50 -2.63 12.59
CA VAL A 17 -13.90 -2.81 12.99
C VAL A 17 -14.78 -3.18 11.79
N LEU A 18 -14.57 -2.56 10.63
CA LEU A 18 -15.29 -2.88 9.40
C LEU A 18 -15.00 -4.32 8.96
N LEU A 19 -13.73 -4.73 8.89
CA LEU A 19 -13.36 -6.11 8.57
C LEU A 19 -13.89 -7.11 9.60
N TYR A 20 -13.83 -6.78 10.89
CA TYR A 20 -14.34 -7.69 11.92
C TYR A 20 -15.85 -7.87 11.77
N LYS A 21 -16.57 -6.77 11.51
CA LYS A 21 -18.03 -6.77 11.42
C LYS A 21 -18.56 -7.35 10.12
N TYR A 22 -17.89 -7.17 9.00
CA TYR A 22 -18.42 -7.52 7.67
C TYR A 22 -17.55 -8.53 6.91
N GLY A 23 -16.31 -8.75 7.32
CA GLY A 23 -15.33 -9.49 6.54
C GLY A 23 -14.98 -8.76 5.24
N GLY A 24 -14.38 -9.50 4.30
CA GLY A 24 -14.08 -9.03 2.96
C GLY A 24 -12.68 -8.44 2.84
N ILE A 25 -12.55 -7.44 1.99
CA ILE A 25 -11.29 -6.86 1.53
C ILE A 25 -11.26 -5.40 1.98
N TYR A 26 -10.21 -5.03 2.71
CA TYR A 26 -9.88 -3.64 3.01
C TYR A 26 -8.60 -3.25 2.26
N LEU A 27 -8.66 -2.11 1.59
CA LEU A 27 -7.55 -1.47 0.89
C LEU A 27 -7.47 0.00 1.32
N ASP A 28 -6.28 0.48 1.66
CA ASP A 28 -6.06 1.93 1.77
C ASP A 28 -6.24 2.59 0.38
N VAL A 29 -6.67 3.85 0.38
CA VAL A 29 -7.07 4.58 -0.85
C VAL A 29 -5.92 4.82 -1.83
N ASP A 30 -4.69 4.65 -1.38
CA ASP A 30 -3.46 4.76 -2.15
C ASP A 30 -2.88 3.39 -2.54
N VAL A 31 -3.74 2.35 -2.58
CA VAL A 31 -3.41 1.03 -3.13
C VAL A 31 -3.98 0.90 -4.54
N LEU A 32 -3.10 0.63 -5.51
CA LEU A 32 -3.48 0.25 -6.87
C LEU A 32 -3.57 -1.27 -6.99
N VAL A 33 -4.74 -1.78 -7.35
CA VAL A 33 -4.96 -3.22 -7.59
C VAL A 33 -4.58 -3.55 -9.03
N LEU A 34 -3.67 -4.52 -9.20
CA LEU A 34 -3.19 -5.00 -10.50
C LEU A 34 -3.83 -6.32 -10.93
N LYS A 35 -4.30 -7.12 -9.97
CA LYS A 35 -4.91 -8.43 -10.21
C LYS A 35 -6.10 -8.65 -9.30
N ASP A 36 -6.96 -9.57 -9.69
CA ASP A 36 -8.06 -10.01 -8.84
C ASP A 36 -7.54 -10.55 -7.49
N VAL A 37 -8.03 -9.96 -6.42
CA VAL A 37 -7.74 -10.33 -5.02
C VAL A 37 -8.90 -11.09 -4.38
N SER A 38 -10.01 -11.30 -5.10
CA SER A 38 -11.23 -11.94 -4.58
C SER A 38 -11.03 -13.40 -4.14
N GLY A 39 -10.03 -14.07 -4.72
CA GLY A 39 -9.65 -15.44 -4.34
C GLY A 39 -8.78 -15.55 -3.08
N LEU A 40 -8.28 -14.43 -2.54
CA LEU A 40 -7.46 -14.41 -1.33
C LEU A 40 -8.35 -14.42 -0.08
N LYS A 41 -7.86 -15.03 1.00
CA LYS A 41 -8.56 -15.10 2.29
C LYS A 41 -7.60 -15.06 3.45
N ASN A 42 -8.08 -14.46 4.55
CA ASN A 42 -7.41 -14.37 5.85
C ASN A 42 -5.92 -14.07 5.68
N CYS A 43 -5.59 -12.89 5.16
CA CYS A 43 -4.22 -12.54 4.84
C CYS A 43 -3.85 -11.09 5.12
N VAL A 44 -2.58 -10.90 5.44
CA VAL A 44 -1.89 -9.59 5.57
C VAL A 44 -0.55 -9.68 4.84
N GLY A 45 0.00 -8.55 4.41
CA GLY A 45 1.29 -8.54 3.70
C GLY A 45 2.47 -8.07 4.55
N ILE A 46 3.64 -8.62 4.23
CA ILE A 46 4.92 -8.15 4.74
C ILE A 46 5.29 -6.83 4.08
N GLN A 47 5.52 -5.80 4.89
CA GLN A 47 6.08 -4.54 4.40
C GLN A 47 7.61 -4.58 4.33
N THR A 48 8.27 -5.05 5.38
CA THR A 48 9.73 -5.05 5.48
C THR A 48 10.26 -6.43 5.83
N VAL A 49 11.33 -6.83 5.16
CA VAL A 49 12.10 -8.05 5.42
C VAL A 49 13.47 -7.70 5.98
N ASP A 50 14.00 -8.58 6.83
CA ASP A 50 15.40 -8.65 7.18
C ASP A 50 16.04 -9.79 6.37
N GLU A 51 16.84 -9.42 5.37
CA GLU A 51 17.48 -10.38 4.48
C GLU A 51 18.53 -11.23 5.21
N GLN A 52 19.20 -10.68 6.22
CA GLN A 52 20.24 -11.39 6.98
C GLN A 52 19.60 -12.44 7.89
N ALA A 53 18.57 -12.03 8.62
CA ALA A 53 17.82 -12.93 9.50
C ALA A 53 16.84 -13.84 8.76
N ARG A 54 16.69 -13.67 7.43
CA ARG A 54 15.76 -14.41 6.57
C ARG A 54 14.33 -14.44 7.12
N THR A 55 13.89 -13.32 7.69
CA THR A 55 12.57 -13.17 8.31
C THR A 55 11.96 -11.82 7.96
N TRP A 56 10.69 -11.63 8.30
CA TRP A 56 10.02 -10.34 8.18
C TRP A 56 10.17 -9.53 9.48
N THR A 57 10.21 -8.21 9.35
CA THR A 57 10.31 -7.28 10.49
C THR A 57 9.08 -6.42 10.67
N SER A 58 8.27 -6.26 9.61
CA SER A 58 6.97 -5.60 9.74
C SER A 58 5.93 -6.12 8.76
N LEU A 59 4.69 -6.16 9.23
CA LEU A 59 3.47 -6.32 8.47
C LEU A 59 2.78 -4.95 8.35
N ASN A 60 1.90 -4.82 7.36
CA ASN A 60 1.15 -3.59 7.13
C ASN A 60 -0.35 -3.86 6.97
N ASN A 61 -1.17 -2.95 7.48
CA ASN A 61 -2.63 -2.94 7.46
C ASN A 61 -3.25 -2.09 6.34
N ALA A 62 -2.49 -1.78 5.28
CA ALA A 62 -2.99 -1.11 4.08
C ALA A 62 -3.73 -2.09 3.14
N VAL A 63 -3.39 -3.38 3.20
CA VAL A 63 -4.11 -4.46 2.53
C VAL A 63 -4.41 -5.55 3.54
N MET A 64 -5.69 -5.79 3.80
CA MET A 64 -6.14 -6.80 4.75
C MET A 64 -7.37 -7.51 4.19
N ILE A 65 -7.35 -8.84 4.17
CA ILE A 65 -8.43 -9.66 3.63
C ILE A 65 -8.79 -10.68 4.68
N PHE A 66 -10.01 -10.66 5.21
CA PHE A 66 -10.39 -11.54 6.31
C PHE A 66 -11.86 -11.94 6.24
N ASP A 67 -12.14 -13.15 6.69
CA ASP A 67 -13.50 -13.58 6.97
C ASP A 67 -14.08 -12.77 8.14
N GLN A 68 -15.40 -12.64 8.12
CA GLN A 68 -16.14 -11.97 9.18
C GLN A 68 -15.81 -12.59 10.54
N LYS A 69 -15.60 -11.75 11.56
CA LYS A 69 -15.29 -12.14 12.95
C LYS A 69 -13.99 -12.94 13.14
N HIS A 70 -13.05 -12.91 12.19
CA HIS A 70 -11.78 -13.61 12.34
C HIS A 70 -11.06 -13.24 13.66
N PRO A 71 -10.60 -14.19 14.50
CA PRO A 71 -10.07 -13.92 15.85
C PRO A 71 -8.86 -12.97 15.87
N LEU A 72 -8.04 -12.98 14.82
CA LEU A 72 -6.94 -12.03 14.67
C LEU A 72 -7.42 -10.57 14.69
N LEU A 73 -8.53 -10.26 14.01
CA LEU A 73 -9.08 -8.91 13.98
C LEU A 73 -9.55 -8.46 15.37
N LEU A 74 -10.16 -9.36 16.15
CA LEU A 74 -10.54 -9.06 17.52
C LEU A 74 -9.32 -8.73 18.38
N LYS A 75 -8.23 -9.49 18.26
CA LYS A 75 -6.97 -9.19 18.96
C LYS A 75 -6.37 -7.85 18.55
N LEU A 76 -6.41 -7.52 17.26
CA LEU A 76 -5.93 -6.22 16.77
C LEU A 76 -6.77 -5.07 17.32
N ILE A 77 -8.10 -5.21 17.39
CA ILE A 77 -8.98 -4.21 18.00
C ILE A 77 -8.69 -4.07 19.51
N GLN A 78 -8.56 -5.19 20.22
CA GLN A 78 -8.21 -5.20 21.64
C GLN A 78 -6.89 -4.47 21.88
N GLU A 79 -5.84 -4.84 21.14
CA GLU A 79 -4.52 -4.22 21.21
C GLU A 79 -4.59 -2.71 20.91
N PHE A 80 -5.35 -2.30 19.89
CA PHE A 80 -5.56 -0.89 19.57
C PHE A 80 -6.14 -0.14 20.76
N THR A 81 -7.13 -0.73 21.46
CA THR A 81 -7.81 -0.07 22.59
C THR A 81 -7.01 -0.08 23.89
N THR A 82 -6.24 -1.13 24.17
CA THR A 82 -5.52 -1.27 25.45
C THR A 82 -4.13 -0.64 25.42
N HIS A 83 -3.49 -0.61 24.25
CA HIS A 83 -2.12 -0.12 24.08
C HIS A 83 -2.05 1.05 23.11
N PHE A 84 -3.11 1.87 23.04
CA PHE A 84 -3.13 3.05 22.19
C PHE A 84 -2.00 4.03 22.55
N ASP A 85 -1.19 4.41 21.55
CA ASP A 85 -0.25 5.52 21.68
C ASP A 85 -0.35 6.44 20.45
N GLY A 86 -1.00 7.57 20.64
CA GLY A 86 -1.17 8.58 19.59
C GLY A 86 0.09 9.39 19.29
N ASN A 87 1.20 9.18 19.98
CA ASN A 87 2.45 9.94 19.78
C ASN A 87 3.44 9.23 18.85
N ILE A 88 3.29 7.92 18.66
CA ILE A 88 4.24 7.10 17.90
C ILE A 88 3.62 6.74 16.55
N TRP A 89 4.26 7.16 15.46
CA TRP A 89 3.85 6.77 14.12
C TRP A 89 3.87 5.25 13.96
N GLY A 90 2.83 4.69 13.36
CA GLY A 90 2.72 3.26 13.09
C GLY A 90 2.35 2.41 14.30
N HIS A 91 2.43 2.94 15.54
CA HIS A 91 2.16 2.18 16.76
C HIS A 91 0.76 1.58 16.81
N ASN A 92 -0.25 2.32 16.34
CA ASN A 92 -1.64 1.86 16.24
C ASN A 92 -2.00 1.32 14.84
N GLY A 93 -1.01 1.07 13.98
CA GLY A 93 -1.21 0.58 12.61
C GLY A 93 -0.24 -0.57 12.29
N PRO A 94 0.72 -0.40 11.35
CA PRO A 94 1.61 -1.48 10.93
C PRO A 94 2.42 -2.11 12.08
N TYR A 95 2.87 -1.33 13.07
CA TYR A 95 3.63 -1.87 14.20
C TYR A 95 2.77 -2.65 15.18
N MET A 96 1.50 -2.26 15.36
CA MET A 96 0.53 -3.05 16.13
C MET A 96 0.30 -4.41 15.46
N VAL A 97 0.06 -4.43 14.14
CA VAL A 97 -0.17 -5.69 13.41
C VAL A 97 1.04 -6.62 13.57
N SER A 98 2.24 -6.07 13.38
CA SER A 98 3.49 -6.80 13.54
C SER A 98 3.63 -7.36 14.95
N ARG A 99 3.44 -6.54 15.98
CA ARG A 99 3.57 -6.93 17.38
C ARG A 99 2.54 -8.00 17.78
N VAL A 100 1.28 -7.85 17.39
CA VAL A 100 0.23 -8.85 17.67
C VAL A 100 0.58 -10.16 17.01
N VAL A 101 0.95 -10.14 15.72
CA VAL A 101 1.27 -11.36 14.98
C VAL A 101 2.53 -12.05 15.51
N MET A 102 3.60 -11.31 15.82
CA MET A 102 4.82 -11.89 16.41
C MET A 102 4.56 -12.56 17.76
N ASN A 103 3.61 -12.04 18.53
CA ASN A 103 3.25 -12.55 19.86
C ASN A 103 2.17 -13.65 19.82
N LEU A 104 1.63 -13.99 18.64
CA LEU A 104 0.73 -15.13 18.53
C LEU A 104 1.55 -16.41 18.66
N ALA A 105 0.98 -17.38 19.39
CA ALA A 105 1.44 -18.75 19.29
C ALA A 105 1.11 -19.27 17.87
N PHE A 106 2.08 -19.16 16.95
CA PHE A 106 2.02 -19.81 15.65
C PHE A 106 1.77 -21.30 15.91
N ASN A 107 0.55 -21.77 15.62
CA ASN A 107 0.00 -23.15 15.68
C ASN A 107 -1.36 -23.27 16.35
N ASP A 108 -1.96 -22.18 16.86
CA ASP A 108 -3.39 -22.20 17.23
C ASP A 108 -4.26 -22.11 15.95
N PRO A 109 -5.02 -23.17 15.61
CA PRO A 109 -5.86 -23.18 14.40
C PRO A 109 -6.91 -22.06 14.39
N ALA A 110 -7.26 -21.50 15.55
CA ALA A 110 -8.20 -20.39 15.65
C ALA A 110 -7.68 -19.10 14.97
N TYR A 111 -6.38 -19.00 14.68
CA TYR A 111 -5.78 -17.85 14.00
C TYR A 111 -5.27 -18.19 12.60
N GLU A 112 -5.74 -19.25 11.94
CA GLU A 112 -5.25 -19.61 10.60
C GLU A 112 -5.34 -18.45 9.59
N PHE A 113 -4.18 -17.96 9.14
CA PHE A 113 -4.07 -16.83 8.22
C PHE A 113 -2.75 -16.89 7.44
N ASN A 114 -2.71 -16.20 6.31
CA ASN A 114 -1.58 -16.14 5.40
C ASN A 114 -0.80 -14.84 5.57
N ILE A 115 0.52 -14.97 5.72
CA ILE A 115 1.44 -13.84 5.61
C ILE A 115 1.95 -13.78 4.17
N MET A 116 1.46 -12.79 3.42
CA MET A 116 1.78 -12.61 2.01
C MET A 116 3.16 -11.96 1.86
N SER A 117 3.90 -12.37 0.83
CA SER A 117 5.23 -11.81 0.53
C SER A 117 5.15 -10.30 0.22
N PRO A 118 6.27 -9.55 0.36
CA PRO A 118 6.30 -8.14 -0.04
C PRO A 118 5.86 -7.95 -1.49
N THR A 119 6.29 -8.85 -2.38
CA THR A 119 5.93 -8.84 -3.80
C THR A 119 4.42 -8.87 -4.04
N ALA A 120 3.61 -9.45 -3.13
CA ALA A 120 2.17 -9.54 -3.31
C ALA A 120 1.48 -8.16 -3.25
N PHE A 121 1.81 -7.33 -2.26
CA PHE A 121 1.09 -6.07 -1.98
C PHE A 121 1.99 -4.83 -1.85
N TYR A 122 3.26 -5.02 -1.52
CA TYR A 122 4.25 -3.97 -1.26
C TYR A 122 5.53 -4.16 -2.12
N PRO A 123 5.42 -4.36 -3.45
CA PRO A 123 6.58 -4.67 -4.30
C PRO A 123 7.58 -3.51 -4.42
N VAL A 124 7.19 -2.30 -4.01
CA VAL A 124 8.00 -1.09 -4.05
C VAL A 124 7.99 -0.42 -2.68
N ASP A 125 9.16 -0.28 -2.06
CA ASP A 125 9.35 0.44 -0.80
C ASP A 125 9.20 1.97 -0.97
N TRP A 126 8.77 2.67 0.08
CA TRP A 126 8.55 4.12 0.11
C TRP A 126 9.77 4.96 -0.32
N ARG A 127 11.01 4.46 -0.14
CA ARG A 127 12.25 5.12 -0.60
C ARG A 127 12.41 5.04 -2.11
N ARG A 128 11.88 3.98 -2.73
CA ARG A 128 12.00 3.70 -4.16
C ARG A 128 10.82 4.24 -4.97
N ILE A 129 9.66 4.43 -4.34
CA ILE A 129 8.45 4.89 -5.02
C ILE A 129 8.63 6.17 -5.84
N PRO A 130 9.46 7.17 -5.47
CA PRO A 130 9.58 8.38 -6.28
C PRO A 130 10.12 8.16 -7.70
N LYS A 131 10.90 7.09 -7.93
CA LYS A 131 11.36 6.73 -9.28
C LYS A 131 10.19 6.37 -10.21
N TYR A 132 9.11 5.82 -9.66
CA TYR A 132 7.98 5.30 -10.43
C TYR A 132 7.03 6.39 -10.93
N PHE A 133 7.15 7.60 -10.38
CA PHE A 133 6.37 8.79 -10.77
C PHE A 133 7.05 9.62 -11.86
N ARG A 134 8.32 9.34 -12.18
CA ARG A 134 9.12 10.12 -13.13
C ARG A 134 9.08 9.56 -14.54
N ARG A 135 9.16 10.44 -15.53
CA ARG A 135 9.32 10.11 -16.94
C ARG A 135 10.71 9.53 -17.17
N PRO A 136 10.84 8.44 -17.96
CA PRO A 136 12.15 7.91 -18.34
C PRO A 136 12.94 8.93 -19.17
N LYS A 137 14.22 9.10 -18.86
CA LYS A 137 15.09 10.12 -19.48
C LYS A 137 15.84 9.62 -20.72
N ASN A 138 15.92 8.31 -20.92
CA ASN A 138 16.67 7.68 -21.99
C ASN A 138 16.08 6.31 -22.35
N ALA A 139 16.63 5.67 -23.38
CA ALA A 139 16.16 4.37 -23.87
C ALA A 139 16.24 3.26 -22.82
N ASN A 140 17.31 3.24 -21.99
CA ASN A 140 17.48 2.22 -20.95
C ASN A 140 16.42 2.37 -19.84
N GLU A 141 16.15 3.60 -19.40
CA GLU A 141 15.08 3.86 -18.43
C GLU A 141 13.70 3.54 -19.01
N THR A 142 13.50 3.82 -20.29
CA THR A 142 12.26 3.47 -21.00
C THR A 142 12.05 1.97 -21.01
N GLN A 143 13.07 1.19 -21.39
CA GLN A 143 13.03 -0.27 -21.37
C GLN A 143 12.76 -0.78 -19.94
N TRP A 144 13.46 -0.26 -18.94
CA TRP A 144 13.21 -0.61 -17.54
C TRP A 144 11.75 -0.35 -17.12
N THR A 145 11.15 0.75 -17.57
CA THR A 145 9.74 1.04 -17.27
C THR A 145 8.81 -0.02 -17.83
N TYR A 146 9.02 -0.49 -19.07
CA TYR A 146 8.23 -1.56 -19.67
C TYR A 146 8.43 -2.90 -18.96
N ASP A 147 9.68 -3.26 -18.68
CA ASP A 147 10.01 -4.53 -18.03
C ASP A 147 9.45 -4.59 -16.60
N GLU A 148 9.57 -3.49 -15.84
CA GLU A 148 9.06 -3.43 -14.47
C GLU A 148 7.52 -3.38 -14.45
N ASP A 149 6.87 -2.68 -15.38
CA ASP A 149 5.41 -2.68 -15.54
C ASP A 149 4.89 -4.11 -15.79
N PHE A 150 5.50 -4.82 -16.76
CA PHE A 150 5.18 -6.21 -17.03
C PHE A 150 5.42 -7.10 -15.80
N ALA A 151 6.59 -6.98 -15.16
CA ALA A 151 6.93 -7.77 -13.99
C ALA A 151 5.93 -7.56 -12.84
N LEU A 152 5.58 -6.33 -12.51
CA LEU A 152 4.61 -5.99 -11.46
C LEU A 152 3.24 -6.60 -11.75
N LYS A 153 2.73 -6.43 -12.97
CA LYS A 153 1.45 -7.03 -13.40
C LYS A 153 1.50 -8.56 -13.41
N GLN A 154 2.67 -9.18 -13.51
CA GLN A 154 2.83 -10.64 -13.46
C GLN A 154 3.00 -11.19 -12.04
N ARG A 155 3.55 -10.44 -11.10
CA ARG A 155 3.93 -10.97 -9.77
C ARG A 155 3.16 -10.41 -8.59
N SER A 156 2.53 -9.25 -8.75
CA SER A 156 1.91 -8.50 -7.67
C SER A 156 0.40 -8.46 -7.83
N TYR A 157 -0.31 -8.51 -6.71
CA TYR A 157 -1.75 -8.25 -6.65
C TYR A 157 -2.03 -6.76 -6.58
N ALA A 158 -1.17 -6.02 -5.87
CA ALA A 158 -1.34 -4.59 -5.66
C ALA A 158 -0.01 -3.86 -5.47
N ILE A 159 -0.06 -2.53 -5.58
CA ILE A 159 1.03 -1.61 -5.25
C ILE A 159 0.49 -0.57 -4.26
N HIS A 160 1.10 -0.47 -3.10
CA HIS A 160 0.90 0.65 -2.19
C HIS A 160 1.74 1.86 -2.61
N LEU A 161 1.10 3.01 -2.83
CA LEU A 161 1.74 4.22 -3.37
C LEU A 161 2.44 5.07 -2.30
N TRP A 162 2.26 4.77 -1.01
CA TRP A 162 2.88 5.50 0.10
C TRP A 162 2.52 6.99 0.07
N ASN A 163 1.23 7.34 0.14
CA ASN A 163 0.74 8.71 -0.07
C ASN A 163 1.44 9.77 0.80
N HIS A 164 1.94 9.41 1.99
CA HIS A 164 2.76 10.31 2.81
C HIS A 164 4.01 10.84 2.08
N VAL A 165 4.59 10.03 1.19
CA VAL A 165 5.73 10.36 0.33
C VAL A 165 5.28 10.82 -1.05
N SER A 166 4.37 10.09 -1.68
CA SER A 166 4.00 10.29 -3.09
C SER A 166 3.01 11.42 -3.34
N SER A 167 2.23 11.87 -2.34
CA SER A 167 1.29 13.01 -2.49
C SER A 167 1.94 14.31 -2.97
N ARG A 168 3.25 14.45 -2.79
CA ARG A 168 4.01 15.64 -3.20
C ARG A 168 4.65 15.48 -4.57
N LEU A 169 4.50 14.33 -5.21
CA LEU A 169 5.08 14.01 -6.50
C LEU A 169 4.04 14.23 -7.59
N ARG A 170 4.47 14.86 -8.68
CA ARG A 170 3.70 14.89 -9.92
C ARG A 170 3.83 13.54 -10.62
N ILE A 171 2.73 13.01 -11.14
CA ILE A 171 2.76 11.87 -12.05
C ILE A 171 3.20 12.43 -13.41
N GLU A 172 4.46 12.21 -13.77
CA GLU A 172 4.97 12.65 -15.06
C GLU A 172 4.43 11.76 -16.19
N GLU A 173 4.26 12.34 -17.38
CA GLU A 173 3.82 11.61 -18.56
C GLU A 173 4.79 10.45 -18.87
N HIS A 174 4.23 9.30 -19.24
CA HIS A 174 4.96 8.05 -19.48
C HIS A 174 5.70 7.44 -18.28
N SER A 175 5.53 7.98 -17.07
CA SER A 175 5.99 7.34 -15.85
C SER A 175 5.32 5.97 -15.64
N LEU A 176 5.96 5.09 -14.87
CA LEU A 176 5.43 3.75 -14.61
C LEU A 176 4.05 3.81 -13.94
N ILE A 177 3.89 4.63 -12.89
CA ILE A 177 2.59 4.81 -12.23
C ILE A 177 1.55 5.39 -13.20
N GLY A 178 1.93 6.37 -14.02
CA GLY A 178 1.02 6.91 -15.03
C GLY A 178 0.49 5.84 -15.99
N ARG A 179 1.36 4.91 -16.41
CA ARG A 179 0.97 3.76 -17.25
C ARG A 179 0.05 2.80 -16.53
N ILE A 180 0.39 2.38 -15.30
CA ILE A 180 -0.44 1.46 -14.52
C ILE A 180 -1.83 2.04 -14.27
N ILE A 181 -1.91 3.31 -13.88
CA ILE A 181 -3.19 4.00 -13.64
C ILE A 181 -4.01 4.08 -14.92
N SER A 182 -3.38 4.41 -16.06
CA SER A 182 -4.07 4.45 -17.36
C SER A 182 -4.68 3.10 -17.74
N ASP A 183 -4.03 2.00 -17.38
CA ASP A 183 -4.48 0.65 -17.72
C ASP A 183 -5.58 0.11 -16.77
N HIS A 184 -5.61 0.55 -15.51
CA HIS A 184 -6.44 -0.06 -14.45
C HIS A 184 -7.47 0.87 -13.82
N CYS A 185 -7.33 2.20 -13.94
CA CYS A 185 -8.21 3.14 -13.26
C CYS A 185 -9.41 3.53 -14.13
N ILE A 186 -10.59 3.08 -13.73
CA ILE A 186 -11.85 3.35 -14.44
C ILE A 186 -12.29 4.82 -14.30
N LEU A 187 -11.95 5.47 -13.19
CA LEU A 187 -12.45 6.82 -12.84
C LEU A 187 -11.42 7.94 -13.00
N CYS A 188 -10.18 7.61 -13.35
CA CYS A 188 -9.12 8.60 -13.47
C CYS A 188 -9.25 9.31 -14.83
N LYS A 189 -9.56 10.61 -14.82
CA LYS A 189 -9.50 11.49 -16.00
C LYS A 189 -8.37 12.49 -15.78
N ASP A 190 -7.69 12.88 -16.87
CA ASP A 190 -6.70 13.96 -16.87
C ASP A 190 -5.63 13.81 -15.78
N ILE A 191 -5.03 12.61 -15.68
CA ILE A 191 -4.01 12.26 -14.66
C ILE A 191 -2.69 13.02 -14.80
N TYR A 192 -2.53 13.74 -15.91
CA TYR A 192 -1.38 14.57 -16.21
C TYR A 192 -1.82 16.03 -16.15
N ASP A 193 -1.10 16.87 -15.41
CA ASP A 193 -1.37 18.31 -15.47
C ASP A 193 -1.09 18.79 -16.90
N ILE A 194 -2.02 19.57 -17.46
CA ILE A 194 -1.86 20.24 -18.73
C ILE A 194 -0.63 21.15 -18.60
N GLU A 195 0.42 20.91 -19.39
CA GLU A 195 1.52 21.87 -19.47
C GLU A 195 0.95 23.22 -19.93
N PRO A 196 1.28 24.33 -19.25
CA PRO A 196 0.86 25.64 -19.73
C PRO A 196 1.44 25.81 -21.13
N THR A 197 0.56 25.91 -22.12
CA THR A 197 0.92 26.17 -23.51
C THR A 197 1.86 27.37 -23.54
N SER A 198 3.11 27.16 -23.94
CA SER A 198 4.01 28.25 -24.25
C SER A 198 3.39 29.04 -25.39
N THR A 199 2.85 30.23 -25.07
CA THR A 199 2.48 31.22 -26.08
C THR A 199 3.74 31.57 -26.84
N SER A 200 3.88 31.03 -28.05
CA SER A 200 4.85 31.48 -29.02
C SER A 200 4.49 32.92 -29.39
N SER A 201 5.24 33.87 -28.85
CA SER A 201 5.23 35.24 -29.35
C SER A 201 5.95 35.22 -30.69
N SER A 202 5.17 35.17 -31.77
CA SER A 202 5.64 35.56 -33.10
C SER A 202 5.90 37.06 -33.09
N THR A 203 7.14 37.46 -32.81
CA THR A 203 7.62 38.81 -33.18
C THR A 203 7.89 38.83 -34.67
N SER A 204 6.92 39.34 -35.42
CA SER A 204 7.12 39.93 -36.73
C SER A 204 7.39 41.42 -36.56
N SER A 205 8.63 41.86 -36.80
CA SER A 205 9.05 43.16 -37.36
C SER A 205 10.57 43.18 -37.48
#